data_AF-A0ABD7AI25-F1
#
_entry.id   AF-A0ABD7AI25-F1
#
_cell.length_a   1.000
_cell.length_b   1.000
_cell.length_c   1.000
_cell.angle_alpha   90.00
_cell.angle_beta   90.00
_cell.angle_gamma   90.00
#
_symmetry.space_group_name_H-M   'P 1'
#
loop_
_entity.id
_entity.type
_entity.pdbx_description
1 polymer ?
#
loop_
_entity_poly.entity_id
_entity_poly.type
_entity_poly.pdbx_seq_one_letter_code
_entity_poly.pdbx_strand_id
1 'polypeptide(L)'
;MTTKNTLTWRIAVSDVDTKSNTIKIDGQEHDLGFALKFLLPAYFSTFDSKTIQSDNTFNAVEPLVAAGIKVSNFLPMAAEAHRDLTYRRQAEAREAIRQAEQQAIRFAELNKTSDQVERERLEAEARKKHLREQSELIRSAGSSLKTSRASQMLAGIEDINLLDE
;
A
#
# COMPACT_ATOMS: atom_id res chain seq x y z
N MET A 1 15.31 -21.68 37.28
CA MET A 1 15.41 -20.54 36.35
C MET A 1 16.48 -20.87 35.33
N THR A 2 16.08 -21.34 34.15
CA THR A 2 17.02 -21.65 33.06
C THR A 2 17.26 -20.36 32.30
N THR A 3 18.34 -19.65 32.64
CA THR A 3 18.82 -18.52 31.84
C THR A 3 19.20 -19.05 30.46
N LYS A 4 18.31 -18.87 29.48
CA LYS A 4 18.67 -18.97 28.06
C LYS A 4 19.78 -17.95 27.85
N ASN A 5 21.02 -18.41 27.77
CA ASN A 5 22.11 -17.61 27.26
C ASN A 5 21.82 -17.42 25.76
N THR A 6 21.01 -16.42 25.44
CA THR A 6 20.89 -15.89 24.08
C THR A 6 22.21 -15.18 23.81
N LEU A 7 23.22 -15.95 23.41
CA LEU A 7 24.39 -15.42 22.72
C LEU A 7 23.84 -14.67 21.52
N THR A 8 23.73 -13.36 21.72
CA THR A 8 23.23 -12.42 20.72
C THR A 8 24.44 -12.11 19.86
N TRP A 9 24.97 -13.13 19.17
CA TRP A 9 26.03 -12.92 18.21
C TRP A 9 25.41 -12.08 17.09
N ARG A 10 25.80 -10.81 17.05
CA ARG A 10 25.40 -9.82 16.05
C ARG A 10 26.68 -9.36 15.39
N ILE A 11 26.85 -9.71 14.13
CA ILE A 11 27.88 -9.09 13.30
C ILE A 11 27.34 -7.76 12.78
N ALA A 12 28.08 -6.70 12.99
CA ALA A 12 27.76 -5.36 12.50
C ALA A 12 28.59 -5.09 11.26
N VAL A 13 27.93 -5.03 10.09
CA VAL A 13 28.57 -4.65 8.84
C VAL A 13 28.39 -3.15 8.63
N SER A 14 29.45 -2.45 8.24
CA SER A 14 29.45 -1.00 8.01
C SER A 14 30.56 -0.62 7.02
N ASP A 15 30.56 0.63 6.57
CA ASP A 15 31.63 1.21 5.73
C ASP A 15 32.05 0.32 4.55
N VAL A 16 31.07 -0.19 3.80
CA VAL A 16 31.30 -1.03 2.62
C VAL A 16 31.72 -0.14 1.46
N ASP A 17 32.99 -0.25 1.03
CA ASP A 17 33.51 0.47 -0.13
C ASP A 17 33.92 -0.50 -1.25
N THR A 18 33.16 -0.49 -2.33
CA THR A 18 33.42 -1.32 -3.52
C THR A 18 34.57 -0.81 -4.38
N LYS A 19 34.97 0.46 -4.24
CA LYS A 19 36.11 1.04 -4.98
C LYS A 19 37.44 0.68 -4.32
N SER A 20 37.49 0.83 -3.00
CA SER A 20 38.67 0.49 -2.20
C SER A 20 38.76 -1.00 -1.84
N ASN A 21 37.70 -1.77 -2.14
CA ASN A 21 37.57 -3.19 -1.80
C ASN A 21 37.70 -3.45 -0.29
N THR A 22 37.10 -2.58 0.52
CA THR A 22 37.15 -2.65 1.98
C THR A 22 35.76 -2.74 2.59
N ILE A 23 35.69 -3.32 3.79
CA ILE A 23 34.47 -3.48 4.57
C ILE A 23 34.82 -3.46 6.05
N LYS A 24 33.98 -2.83 6.87
CA LYS A 24 34.11 -2.94 8.32
C LYS A 24 33.12 -3.94 8.89
N ILE A 25 33.65 -4.90 9.63
CA ILE A 25 32.90 -5.93 10.33
C ILE A 25 33.27 -5.80 11.81
N ASP A 26 32.28 -5.51 12.66
CA ASP A 26 32.48 -5.25 14.09
C ASP A 26 33.54 -4.17 14.38
N GLY A 27 33.63 -3.18 13.48
CA GLY A 27 34.60 -2.08 13.56
C GLY A 27 36.00 -2.42 13.05
N GLN A 28 36.27 -3.68 12.69
CA GLN A 28 37.54 -4.08 12.08
C GLN A 28 37.45 -4.02 10.55
N GLU A 29 38.48 -3.47 9.93
CA GLU A 29 38.57 -3.38 8.47
C GLU A 29 39.08 -4.69 7.88
N HIS A 30 38.38 -5.17 6.85
CA HIS A 30 38.72 -6.36 6.12
C HIS A 30 38.67 -6.09 4.62
N ASP A 31 39.36 -6.93 3.86
CA ASP A 31 39.18 -7.01 2.41
C ASP A 31 37.76 -7.48 2.10
N LEU A 32 37.06 -6.74 1.24
CA LEU A 32 35.67 -7.01 0.88
C LEU A 32 35.51 -8.38 0.23
N GLY A 33 36.44 -8.78 -0.63
CA GLY A 33 36.42 -10.09 -1.28
C GLY A 33 36.59 -11.24 -0.29
N PHE A 34 37.52 -11.09 0.66
CA PHE A 34 37.70 -12.04 1.75
C PHE A 34 36.45 -12.14 2.64
N ALA A 35 35.89 -11.01 3.02
CA ALA A 35 34.71 -10.96 3.87
C ALA A 35 33.49 -11.64 3.23
N LEU A 36 33.22 -11.34 1.96
CA LEU A 36 32.07 -11.90 1.24
C LEU A 36 32.21 -13.41 0.99
N LYS A 37 33.42 -13.90 0.71
CA LYS A 37 33.64 -15.31 0.35
C LYS A 37 33.86 -16.23 1.54
N PHE A 38 34.36 -15.70 2.66
CA PHE A 38 34.79 -16.52 3.79
C PHE A 38 34.15 -16.10 5.11
N LEU A 39 34.35 -14.85 5.56
CA LEU A 39 33.91 -14.43 6.90
C LEU A 39 32.38 -14.47 7.05
N LEU A 40 31.65 -13.82 6.15
CA LEU A 40 30.20 -13.76 6.25
C LEU A 40 29.56 -15.13 6.02
N PRO A 41 29.95 -15.94 5.01
CA PRO A 41 29.41 -17.29 4.88
C PRO A 41 29.69 -18.18 6.10
N ALA A 42 30.89 -18.07 6.70
CA ALA A 42 31.23 -18.80 7.91
C ALA A 42 30.40 -18.34 9.12
N TYR A 43 30.11 -17.05 9.22
CA TYR A 43 29.20 -16.52 10.25
C TYR A 43 27.77 -17.05 10.04
N PHE A 44 27.25 -16.94 8.81
CA PHE A 44 25.88 -17.33 8.49
C PHE A 44 25.62 -18.84 8.57
N SER A 45 26.64 -19.67 8.35
CA SER A 45 26.51 -21.14 8.46
C SER A 45 26.20 -21.61 9.88
N THR A 46 26.48 -20.78 10.89
CA THR A 46 26.21 -21.12 12.29
C THR A 46 24.75 -20.92 12.70
N PHE A 47 23.96 -20.23 11.86
CA PHE A 47 22.56 -19.96 12.13
C PHE A 47 21.66 -21.02 11.51
N ASP A 48 20.65 -21.43 12.27
CA ASP A 48 19.52 -22.19 11.73
C ASP A 48 18.67 -21.27 10.83
N SER A 49 17.93 -21.89 9.89
CA SER A 49 16.99 -21.26 8.97
C SER A 49 16.09 -20.20 9.63
N LYS A 50 15.61 -20.47 10.85
CA LYS A 50 14.78 -19.53 11.62
C LYS A 50 15.55 -18.31 12.12
N THR A 51 16.79 -18.50 12.56
CA THR A 51 17.64 -17.40 13.02
C THR A 51 18.20 -16.57 11.87
N ILE A 52 18.34 -17.15 10.68
CA ILE A 52 18.70 -16.41 9.47
C ILE A 52 17.61 -15.42 9.06
N GLN A 53 16.34 -15.70 9.39
CA GLN A 53 15.23 -14.76 9.19
C GLN A 53 15.10 -13.68 10.28
N SER A 54 16.13 -13.49 11.11
CA SER A 54 16.14 -12.46 12.15
C SER A 54 16.67 -11.11 11.65
N ASP A 55 16.39 -10.05 12.42
CA ASP A 55 16.94 -8.71 12.19
C ASP A 55 18.48 -8.68 12.17
N ASN A 56 19.15 -9.67 12.76
CA ASN A 56 20.62 -9.74 12.76
C ASN A 56 21.18 -9.99 11.37
N THR A 57 20.55 -10.90 10.61
CA THR A 57 20.91 -11.12 9.20
C THR A 57 20.63 -9.89 8.37
N PHE A 58 19.49 -9.24 8.62
CA PHE A 58 19.13 -8.01 7.93
C PHE A 58 20.20 -6.93 8.13
N ASN A 59 20.65 -6.69 9.36
CA ASN A 59 21.65 -5.67 9.67
C ASN A 59 23.03 -5.94 9.05
N ALA A 60 23.38 -7.21 8.84
CA ALA A 60 24.63 -7.58 8.19
C ALA A 60 24.54 -7.54 6.65
N VAL A 61 23.36 -7.81 6.09
CA VAL A 61 23.11 -7.86 4.63
C VAL A 61 22.76 -6.48 4.06
N GLU A 62 21.97 -5.67 4.77
CA GLU A 62 21.49 -4.37 4.32
C GLU A 62 22.62 -3.43 3.85
N PRO A 63 23.75 -3.27 4.58
CA PRO A 63 24.84 -2.41 4.13
C PRO A 63 25.50 -2.90 2.83
N LEU A 64 25.56 -4.21 2.62
CA LEU A 64 26.11 -4.82 1.40
C LEU A 64 25.19 -4.53 0.20
N VAL A 65 23.88 -4.69 0.40
CA VAL A 65 22.86 -4.39 -0.62
C VAL A 65 22.86 -2.90 -0.95
N ALA A 66 22.95 -2.03 0.08
CA ALA A 66 23.03 -0.58 -0.09
C ALA A 66 24.29 -0.15 -0.87
N ALA A 67 25.41 -0.85 -0.70
CA ALA A 67 26.63 -0.66 -1.48
C ALA A 67 26.56 -1.25 -2.91
N GLY A 68 25.42 -1.83 -3.31
CA GLY A 68 25.19 -2.37 -4.65
C GLY A 68 25.72 -3.80 -4.85
N ILE A 69 26.10 -4.49 -3.77
CA ILE A 69 26.65 -5.85 -3.85
C ILE A 69 25.51 -6.86 -4.03
N LYS A 70 25.67 -7.78 -5.00
CA LYS A 70 24.74 -8.90 -5.21
C LYS A 70 24.97 -9.98 -4.17
N VAL A 71 24.36 -9.82 -2.99
CA VAL A 71 24.51 -10.73 -1.85
C VAL A 71 24.06 -12.17 -2.17
N SER A 72 23.12 -12.36 -3.09
CA SER A 72 22.67 -13.69 -3.54
C SER A 72 23.78 -14.59 -4.08
N ASN A 73 24.87 -14.01 -4.59
CA ASN A 73 26.00 -14.78 -5.14
C ASN A 73 26.86 -15.43 -4.05
N PHE A 74 26.85 -14.88 -2.84
CA PHE A 74 27.73 -15.28 -1.74
C PHE A 74 26.94 -15.86 -0.57
N LEU A 75 25.72 -15.35 -0.35
CA LEU A 75 24.87 -15.64 0.80
C LEU A 75 23.42 -15.81 0.34
N PRO A 76 23.08 -16.88 -0.41
CA PRO A 76 21.77 -17.04 -1.04
C PRO A 76 20.62 -17.05 -0.02
N MET A 77 20.76 -17.82 1.05
CA MET A 77 19.74 -17.95 2.10
C MET A 77 19.53 -16.64 2.89
N ALA A 78 20.60 -15.87 3.10
CA ALA A 78 20.51 -14.57 3.76
C ALA A 78 19.87 -13.51 2.84
N ALA A 79 20.12 -13.59 1.54
CA ALA A 79 19.51 -12.71 0.54
C ALA A 79 17.99 -12.94 0.41
N GLU A 80 17.54 -14.19 0.47
CA GLU A 80 16.10 -14.53 0.50
C GLU A 80 15.44 -14.02 1.77
N ALA A 81 16.04 -14.30 2.94
CA ALA A 81 15.53 -13.81 4.23
C ALA A 81 15.44 -12.27 4.28
N HIS A 82 16.44 -11.57 3.71
CA HIS A 82 16.44 -10.12 3.61
C HIS A 82 15.28 -9.58 2.76
N ARG A 83 15.00 -10.21 1.61
CA ARG A 83 13.87 -9.82 0.75
C ARG A 83 12.53 -10.00 1.47
N ASP A 84 12.34 -11.13 2.14
CA ASP A 84 11.11 -11.42 2.87
C ASP A 84 10.87 -10.42 4.01
N LEU A 85 11.92 -10.10 4.78
CA LEU A 85 11.86 -9.09 5.84
C LEU A 85 11.59 -7.69 5.29
N THR A 86 12.22 -7.32 4.18
CA THR A 86 11.97 -6.02 3.52
C THR A 86 10.51 -5.90 3.10
N TYR A 87 9.95 -6.96 2.51
CA TYR A 87 8.55 -7.00 2.12
C TYR A 87 7.62 -6.85 3.33
N ARG A 88 7.88 -7.57 4.43
CA ARG A 88 7.11 -7.45 5.68
C ARG A 88 7.17 -6.04 6.27
N ARG A 89 8.35 -5.43 6.38
CA ARG A 89 8.51 -4.07 6.88
C ARG A 89 7.78 -3.03 6.02
N GLN A 90 7.80 -3.21 4.69
CA GLN A 90 7.02 -2.35 3.79
C GLN A 90 5.50 -2.54 3.97
N ALA A 91 5.04 -3.77 4.18
CA ALA A 91 3.64 -4.04 4.46
C ALA A 91 3.19 -3.40 5.78
N GLU A 92 3.97 -3.58 6.85
CA GLU A 92 3.73 -2.97 8.17
C GLU A 92 3.71 -1.44 8.08
N ALA A 93 4.65 -0.82 7.36
CA ALA A 93 4.67 0.63 7.17
C ALA A 93 3.41 1.13 6.43
N ARG A 94 2.94 0.40 5.41
CA ARG A 94 1.70 0.73 4.69
C ARG A 94 0.46 0.58 5.58
N GLU A 95 0.44 -0.40 6.46
CA GLU A 95 -0.64 -0.59 7.42
C GLU A 95 -0.64 0.50 8.48
N ALA A 96 0.53 0.87 9.00
CA ALA A 96 0.68 1.97 9.95
C ALA A 96 0.20 3.30 9.36
N ILE A 97 0.54 3.60 8.09
CA ILE A 97 0.03 4.78 7.38
C ILE A 97 -1.49 4.75 7.29
N ARG A 98 -2.07 3.62 6.85
CA ARG A 98 -3.53 3.47 6.76
C ARG A 98 -4.22 3.68 8.11
N GLN A 99 -3.64 3.15 9.18
CA GLN A 99 -4.17 3.32 10.52
C GLN A 99 -4.07 4.78 10.99
N ALA A 100 -2.95 5.46 10.73
CA ALA A 100 -2.76 6.86 11.04
C ALA A 100 -3.75 7.76 10.29
N GLU A 101 -3.99 7.50 9.00
CA GLU A 101 -5.00 8.20 8.20
C GLU A 101 -6.41 8.00 8.77
N GLN A 102 -6.78 6.75 9.08
CA GLN A 102 -8.08 6.46 9.69
C GLN A 102 -8.25 7.12 11.05
N GLN A 103 -7.20 7.13 11.87
CA GLN A 103 -7.22 7.85 13.15
C GLN A 103 -7.39 9.34 12.94
N ALA A 104 -6.65 9.95 12.00
CA ALA A 104 -6.76 11.36 11.67
C ALA A 104 -8.18 11.74 11.20
N ILE A 105 -8.83 10.89 10.39
CA ILE A 105 -10.24 11.08 9.98
C ILE A 105 -11.17 11.04 11.19
N ARG A 106 -11.04 10.03 12.07
CA ARG A 106 -11.86 9.94 13.29
C ARG A 106 -11.66 11.15 14.20
N PHE A 107 -10.43 11.61 14.37
CA PHE A 107 -10.14 12.83 15.14
C PHE A 107 -10.73 14.07 14.49
N ALA A 108 -10.67 14.19 13.16
CA ALA A 108 -11.29 15.29 12.45
C ALA A 108 -12.82 15.28 12.63
N GLU A 109 -13.46 14.12 12.54
CA GLU A 109 -14.91 13.96 12.78
C GLU A 109 -15.31 14.31 14.22
N LEU A 110 -14.55 13.84 15.21
CA LEU A 110 -14.80 14.14 16.63
C LEU A 110 -14.63 15.63 16.96
N ASN A 111 -13.79 16.34 16.20
CA ASN A 111 -13.53 17.77 16.37
C ASN A 111 -14.42 18.67 15.48
N LYS A 112 -15.38 18.11 14.71
CA LYS A 112 -16.34 18.93 13.96
C LYS A 112 -17.27 19.67 14.91
N THR A 113 -17.33 21.00 14.77
CA THR A 113 -18.30 21.84 15.48
C THR A 113 -19.70 21.68 14.90
N SER A 114 -20.75 21.89 15.69
CA SER A 114 -22.17 21.81 15.27
C SER A 114 -22.46 22.53 13.96
N ASP A 115 -21.92 23.73 13.79
CA ASP A 115 -22.17 24.61 12.64
C ASP A 115 -21.57 24.03 11.34
N GLN A 116 -20.47 23.28 11.44
CA GLN A 116 -19.86 22.60 10.29
C GLN A 116 -20.69 21.39 9.85
N VAL A 117 -21.29 20.68 10.82
CA VAL A 117 -22.18 19.54 10.55
C VAL A 117 -23.46 20.01 9.87
N GLU A 118 -24.01 21.14 10.28
CA GLU A 118 -25.22 21.72 9.65
C GLU A 118 -24.97 22.17 8.21
N ARG A 119 -23.83 22.80 7.94
CA ARG A 119 -23.43 23.18 6.57
C ARG A 119 -23.23 21.96 5.67
N GLU A 120 -22.57 20.90 6.16
CA GLU A 120 -22.42 19.64 5.41
C GLU A 120 -23.78 18.99 5.10
N ARG A 121 -24.75 19.06 6.03
CA ARG A 121 -26.11 18.55 5.79
C ARG A 121 -26.82 19.33 4.69
N LEU A 122 -26.77 20.65 4.73
CA LEU A 122 -27.38 21.51 3.70
C LEU A 122 -26.77 21.26 2.31
N GLU A 123 -25.45 21.11 2.24
CA GLU A 123 -24.75 20.77 0.99
C GLU A 123 -25.07 19.35 0.49
N ALA A 124 -25.24 18.38 1.40
CA ALA A 124 -25.65 17.02 1.04
C ALA A 124 -27.09 16.99 0.51
N GLU A 125 -28.00 17.74 1.12
CA GLU A 125 -29.38 17.89 0.64
C GLU A 125 -29.44 18.58 -0.72
N ALA A 126 -28.67 19.64 -0.92
CA ALA A 126 -28.55 20.33 -2.21
C ALA A 126 -28.02 19.39 -3.31
N ARG A 127 -26.97 18.62 -3.03
CA ARG A 127 -26.44 17.60 -3.97
C ARG A 127 -27.46 16.51 -4.28
N LYS A 128 -28.18 16.01 -3.27
CA LYS A 128 -29.22 15.00 -3.46
C LYS A 128 -30.39 15.54 -4.29
N LYS A 129 -30.76 16.80 -4.08
CA LYS A 129 -31.79 17.49 -4.88
C LYS A 129 -31.33 17.63 -6.34
N HIS A 130 -30.11 18.08 -6.58
CA HIS A 130 -29.54 18.20 -7.92
C HIS A 130 -29.49 16.85 -8.66
N LEU A 131 -29.08 15.77 -7.98
CA LEU A 131 -29.09 14.42 -8.57
C LEU A 131 -30.51 13.92 -8.88
N ARG A 132 -31.50 14.26 -8.06
CA ARG A 132 -32.91 13.95 -8.33
C ARG A 132 -33.43 14.71 -9.55
N GLU A 133 -33.15 16.01 -9.65
CA GLU A 133 -33.52 16.85 -10.79
C GLU A 133 -32.88 16.32 -12.09
N GLN A 134 -31.59 15.94 -12.06
CA GLN A 134 -30.93 15.30 -13.20
C GLN A 134 -31.57 13.95 -13.58
N SER A 135 -31.92 13.12 -12.60
CA SER A 135 -32.59 11.84 -12.86
C SER A 135 -34.01 12.02 -13.42
N GLU A 136 -34.75 13.01 -12.95
CA GLU A 136 -36.08 13.37 -13.44
C GLU A 136 -36.04 13.91 -14.87
N LEU A 137 -35.04 14.73 -15.21
CA LEU A 137 -34.79 15.18 -16.59
C LEU A 137 -34.51 14.02 -17.55
N ILE A 138 -33.73 13.02 -17.13
CA ILE A 138 -33.47 11.82 -17.93
C ILE A 138 -34.76 11.00 -18.10
N ARG A 139 -35.55 10.87 -17.03
CA ARG A 139 -36.82 10.13 -17.06
C ARG A 139 -37.87 10.83 -17.92
N SER A 140 -37.96 12.16 -17.86
CA SER A 140 -38.89 12.95 -18.68
C SER A 140 -38.50 12.92 -20.15
N ALA A 141 -37.21 13.03 -20.48
CA ALA A 141 -36.71 12.89 -21.85
C ALA A 141 -36.98 11.49 -22.42
N GLY A 142 -36.77 10.43 -21.63
CA GLY A 142 -37.11 9.06 -22.02
C GLY A 142 -38.63 8.82 -22.15
N SER A 143 -39.45 9.57 -21.41
CA SER A 143 -40.91 9.54 -21.52
C SER A 143 -41.44 10.30 -22.74
N SER A 144 -40.88 11.48 -23.06
CA SER A 144 -41.28 12.28 -24.23
C SER A 144 -40.83 11.66 -25.56
N LEU A 145 -39.78 10.83 -25.53
CA LEU A 145 -39.37 9.98 -26.66
C LEU A 145 -40.35 8.82 -26.95
N LYS A 146 -41.24 8.46 -26.02
CA LYS A 146 -42.30 7.44 -26.24
C LYS A 146 -43.57 7.99 -26.87
N THR A 147 -43.79 9.29 -26.87
CA THR A 147 -44.80 9.94 -27.73
C THR A 147 -44.24 10.07 -29.15
N SER A 148 -44.21 8.95 -29.87
CA SER A 148 -43.94 8.93 -31.31
C SER A 148 -44.95 9.82 -32.06
N ARG A 149 -44.51 10.50 -33.12
CA ARG A 149 -45.37 11.25 -34.05
C ARG A 149 -46.62 10.46 -34.48
N ALA A 150 -46.51 9.13 -34.56
CA ALA A 150 -47.63 8.23 -34.86
C ALA A 150 -48.75 8.22 -33.79
N SER A 151 -48.43 8.30 -32.50
CA SER A 151 -49.44 8.39 -31.42
C SER A 151 -50.18 9.73 -31.44
N GLN A 152 -49.50 10.80 -31.86
CA GLN A 152 -50.11 12.13 -32.04
C GLN A 152 -51.01 12.19 -33.28
N MET A 153 -50.73 11.40 -34.32
CA MET A 153 -51.59 11.28 -35.51
C MET A 153 -52.82 10.40 -35.25
N LEU A 154 -52.73 9.36 -34.42
CA LEU A 154 -53.87 8.51 -34.04
C LEU A 154 -54.94 9.25 -33.22
N ALA A 155 -54.52 10.13 -32.31
CA ALA A 155 -55.45 11.00 -31.57
C ALA A 155 -56.22 11.98 -32.49
N GLY A 156 -55.66 12.33 -33.66
CA GLY A 156 -56.35 13.13 -34.67
C GLY A 156 -57.25 12.33 -35.63
N ILE A 157 -57.21 10.99 -35.59
CA ILE A 157 -58.05 10.12 -36.43
C ILE A 157 -59.35 9.73 -35.70
N GLU A 158 -59.33 9.67 -34.36
CA GLU A 158 -60.55 9.37 -33.57
C GLU A 158 -61.61 10.49 -33.65
N ASP A 159 -61.21 11.74 -33.91
CA ASP A 159 -62.15 12.87 -34.10
C ASP A 159 -62.80 12.90 -35.51
N ILE A 160 -62.32 12.11 -36.48
CA ILE A 160 -62.82 12.13 -37.86
C ILE A 160 -64.03 11.20 -38.06
N ASN A 161 -64.26 10.22 -37.17
CA ASN A 161 -65.29 9.19 -37.32
C ASN A 161 -66.63 9.50 -36.63
N LEU A 162 -66.92 10.77 -36.31
CA LEU A 162 -68.17 11.19 -35.63
C LEU A 162 -69.08 12.09 -36.48
N LEU A 163 -68.88 12.11 -37.80
CA LEU A 163 -69.77 12.78 -38.76
C LEU A 163 -69.98 11.85 -39.95
N ASP A 164 -70.96 10.96 -39.85
CA ASP A 164 -71.78 10.47 -40.96
C ASP A 164 -72.86 9.54 -40.38
N GLU A 165 -73.96 10.14 -39.90
CA GLU A 165 -75.31 9.54 -39.79
C GLU A 165 -76.21 10.20 -40.86
#